data_AF-A0A954W4G7-F1
#
_entry.id   AF-A0A954W4G7-F1
#
_cell.length_a   1.000
_cell.length_b   1.000
_cell.length_c   1.000
_cell.angle_alpha   90.00
_cell.angle_beta   90.00
_cell.angle_gamma   90.00
#
_symmetry.space_group_name_H-M   'P 1'
#
loop_
_entity.id
_entity.type
_entity.pdbx_description
1 polymer ?
#
loop_
_entity_poly.entity_id
_entity_poly.type
_entity_poly.pdbx_seq_one_letter_code
_entity_poly.pdbx_strand_id
1 'polypeptide(L)'
;GLYMGGGGKWQPEAVDWKGMPVTGYRGWLFRDDDGTLHPERGVGLTPNISKTFADAAIELIDSDDPRPFMLHVNFTAPHDPLLWPPGYEKQYDATEMPLPPNYMRQHPFDYGNIDGRDEKLLPHPRTETMIRELTAVYYAVISHMDEQIGRILSALENAGQADNTFVMFTSDHGLGVGSHGIRGKQNMYEHTIGVPLIIAGPGIPHGQSNPAQVYLRELYPTTCELTGIPIPESVECRSFARAARGETRT
;
A
#
# COMPACT_ATOMS: atom_id res chain seq x y z
N GLY A 1 -16.22 -2.16 -10.43
CA GLY A 1 -16.04 -0.69 -10.33
C GLY A 1 -14.58 -0.31 -10.10
N LEU A 2 -14.05 0.68 -10.82
CA LEU A 2 -12.70 1.22 -10.65
C LEU A 2 -12.77 2.61 -9.98
N TYR A 3 -11.86 2.90 -9.06
CA TYR A 3 -11.69 4.26 -8.53
C TYR A 3 -11.19 5.17 -9.67
N MET A 4 -11.95 6.21 -10.00
CA MET A 4 -11.53 7.20 -10.98
C MET A 4 -10.82 8.35 -10.29
N GLY A 5 -9.57 8.58 -10.65
CA GLY A 5 -8.85 9.79 -10.26
C GLY A 5 -9.48 11.02 -10.91
N GLY A 6 -9.83 12.01 -10.09
CA GLY A 6 -10.33 13.30 -10.54
C GLY A 6 -10.07 14.34 -9.48
N GLY A 7 -9.11 15.25 -9.71
CA GLY A 7 -8.86 16.40 -8.84
C GLY A 7 -10.02 17.39 -8.93
N GLY A 8 -11.14 17.09 -8.26
CA GLY A 8 -12.30 17.95 -8.13
C GLY A 8 -12.48 18.42 -6.69
N LYS A 9 -12.97 19.65 -6.51
CA LYS A 9 -13.28 20.28 -5.21
C LYS A 9 -14.55 19.68 -4.55
N TRP A 10 -14.70 18.36 -4.59
CA TRP A 10 -15.84 17.70 -3.98
C TRP A 10 -15.41 17.12 -2.64
N GLN A 11 -15.29 17.96 -1.61
CA GLN A 11 -15.16 17.51 -0.20
C GLN A 11 -15.70 18.56 0.79
N PRO A 12 -16.40 18.15 1.86
CA PRO A 12 -16.40 18.90 3.13
C PRO A 12 -14.99 18.92 3.73
N GLU A 13 -14.67 19.90 4.58
CA GLU A 13 -13.37 19.97 5.26
C GLU A 13 -13.13 18.70 6.08
N ALA A 14 -12.25 17.81 5.61
CA ALA A 14 -11.82 16.62 6.34
C ALA A 14 -10.49 16.90 7.04
N VAL A 15 -10.32 16.29 8.21
CA VAL A 15 -9.07 16.34 8.97
C VAL A 15 -8.55 14.94 9.29
N ASP A 16 -7.25 14.79 9.44
CA ASP A 16 -6.62 13.56 9.90
C ASP A 16 -6.84 13.31 11.40
N TRP A 17 -6.25 12.23 11.93
CA TRP A 17 -6.28 11.87 13.35
C TRP A 17 -5.87 13.00 14.32
N LYS A 18 -5.17 14.04 13.84
CA LYS A 18 -4.66 15.16 14.63
C LYS A 18 -5.37 16.48 14.35
N GLY A 19 -6.46 16.45 13.58
CA GLY A 19 -7.16 17.66 13.19
C GLY A 19 -6.48 18.43 12.05
N MET A 20 -5.48 17.86 11.38
CA MET A 20 -4.80 18.51 10.25
C MET A 20 -5.61 18.32 8.97
N PRO A 21 -5.76 19.35 8.12
CA PRO A 21 -6.51 19.22 6.87
C PRO A 21 -6.02 18.05 6.01
N VAL A 22 -6.95 17.22 5.54
CA VAL A 22 -6.66 16.18 4.55
C VAL A 22 -6.17 16.85 3.27
N THR A 23 -4.95 16.56 2.82
CA THR A 23 -4.39 17.13 1.58
C THR A 23 -4.22 16.11 0.45
N GLY A 24 -4.12 14.81 0.78
CA GLY A 24 -4.11 13.70 -0.17
C GLY A 24 -5.52 13.30 -0.62
N TYR A 25 -5.62 12.61 -1.77
CA TYR A 25 -6.86 12.02 -2.31
C TYR A 25 -8.11 12.94 -2.39
N ARG A 26 -7.92 14.26 -2.43
CA ARG A 26 -9.02 15.22 -2.64
C ARG A 26 -9.72 14.94 -3.97
N GLY A 27 -10.98 14.52 -3.91
CA GLY A 27 -11.82 14.25 -5.09
C GLY A 27 -11.69 12.85 -5.69
N TRP A 28 -10.99 11.91 -5.04
CA TRP A 28 -10.99 10.51 -5.48
C TRP A 28 -12.30 9.84 -5.08
N LEU A 29 -13.19 9.69 -6.06
CA LEU A 29 -14.53 9.11 -5.86
C LEU A 29 -14.56 7.68 -6.36
N PHE A 30 -15.30 6.84 -5.65
CA PHE A 30 -15.64 5.51 -6.15
C PHE A 30 -16.61 5.66 -7.33
N ARG A 31 -16.40 4.87 -8.38
CA ARG A 31 -17.32 4.76 -9.50
C ARG A 31 -17.65 3.30 -9.75
N ASP A 32 -18.92 2.97 -9.82
CA ASP A 32 -19.35 1.63 -10.18
C ASP A 32 -19.22 1.39 -11.70
N ASP A 33 -19.56 0.17 -12.13
CA ASP A 33 -19.42 -0.25 -13.52
C ASP A 33 -20.44 0.41 -14.46
N ASP A 34 -21.54 0.92 -13.91
CA ASP A 34 -22.53 1.73 -14.62
C ASP A 34 -22.12 3.21 -14.75
N GLY A 35 -20.99 3.58 -14.14
CA GLY A 35 -20.47 4.94 -14.18
C GLY A 35 -21.03 5.87 -13.10
N THR A 36 -21.83 5.36 -12.16
CA THR A 36 -22.38 6.12 -11.03
C THR A 36 -21.28 6.43 -10.02
N LEU A 37 -21.22 7.69 -9.57
CA LEU A 37 -20.26 8.13 -8.55
C LEU A 37 -20.85 7.92 -7.15
N HIS A 38 -20.02 7.40 -6.24
CA HIS A 38 -20.36 7.16 -4.83
C HIS A 38 -19.39 7.94 -3.93
N PRO A 39 -19.63 9.24 -3.70
CA PRO A 39 -18.67 10.10 -3.03
C PRO A 39 -18.41 9.76 -1.56
N GLU A 40 -19.38 9.16 -0.89
CA GLU A 40 -19.28 8.67 0.49
C GLU A 40 -18.28 7.50 0.64
N ARG A 41 -17.89 6.89 -0.49
CA ARG A 41 -16.88 5.83 -0.57
C ARG A 41 -15.52 6.34 -1.06
N GLY A 42 -15.33 7.66 -1.11
CA GLY A 42 -14.11 8.27 -1.60
C GLY A 42 -12.88 7.92 -0.76
N VAL A 43 -11.71 7.87 -1.42
CA VAL A 43 -10.44 7.53 -0.76
C VAL A 43 -10.03 8.63 0.20
N GLY A 44 -9.60 8.24 1.41
CA GLY A 44 -9.15 9.18 2.45
C GLY A 44 -10.29 9.91 3.18
N LEU A 45 -11.55 9.54 2.91
CA LEU A 45 -12.72 10.08 3.63
C LEU A 45 -13.17 9.18 4.78
N THR A 46 -12.78 7.91 4.79
CA THR A 46 -13.22 6.95 5.80
C THR A 46 -12.04 6.19 6.42
N PRO A 47 -12.09 5.89 7.73
CA PRO A 47 -11.06 5.11 8.41
C PRO A 47 -11.10 3.61 8.06
N ASN A 48 -12.11 3.17 7.31
CA ASN A 48 -12.36 1.76 6.97
C ASN A 48 -12.17 1.45 5.47
N ILE A 49 -11.50 2.32 4.70
CA ILE A 49 -11.39 2.15 3.24
C ILE A 49 -10.77 0.81 2.81
N SER A 50 -9.81 0.27 3.58
CA SER A 50 -9.25 -1.07 3.34
C SER A 50 -10.31 -2.16 3.35
N LYS A 51 -11.34 -2.03 4.20
CA LYS A 51 -12.45 -2.99 4.27
C LYS A 51 -13.23 -2.97 2.96
N THR A 52 -13.52 -1.79 2.41
CA THR A 52 -14.24 -1.64 1.14
C THR A 52 -13.49 -2.28 -0.02
N PHE A 53 -12.16 -2.11 -0.08
CA PHE A 53 -11.33 -2.78 -1.09
C PHE A 53 -11.38 -4.30 -0.97
N ALA A 54 -11.30 -4.83 0.26
CA ALA A 54 -11.39 -6.27 0.50
C ALA A 54 -12.78 -6.83 0.19
N ASP A 55 -13.86 -6.13 0.59
CA ASP A 55 -15.23 -6.55 0.28
C ASP A 55 -15.43 -6.72 -1.24
N ALA A 56 -14.96 -5.75 -2.05
CA ALA A 56 -15.05 -5.82 -3.49
C ALA A 56 -14.20 -6.94 -4.11
N ALA A 57 -13.03 -7.22 -3.54
CA ALA A 57 -12.19 -8.35 -3.98
C ALA A 57 -12.84 -9.70 -3.67
N ILE A 58 -13.41 -9.83 -2.46
CA ILE A 58 -14.11 -11.04 -2.00
C ILE A 58 -15.36 -11.29 -2.86
N GLU A 59 -16.13 -10.25 -3.19
CA GLU A 59 -17.30 -10.37 -4.08
C GLU A 59 -16.93 -10.99 -5.44
N LEU A 60 -15.77 -10.63 -6.00
CA LEU A 60 -15.31 -11.22 -7.26
C LEU A 60 -14.81 -12.66 -7.08
N ILE A 61 -14.13 -12.96 -5.98
CA ILE A 61 -13.65 -14.32 -5.65
C ILE A 61 -14.84 -15.28 -5.44
N ASP A 62 -15.88 -14.82 -4.76
CA ASP A 62 -17.09 -15.60 -4.46
C ASP A 62 -18.06 -15.69 -5.64
N SER A 63 -17.75 -15.05 -6.78
CA SER A 63 -18.61 -15.11 -7.95
C SER A 63 -18.57 -16.48 -8.64
N ASP A 64 -19.71 -16.91 -9.19
CA ASP A 64 -19.82 -18.18 -9.92
C ASP A 64 -19.20 -18.13 -11.35
N ASP A 65 -18.38 -17.13 -11.67
CA ASP A 65 -17.76 -17.01 -12.98
C ASP A 65 -16.62 -18.03 -13.14
N PRO A 66 -16.71 -18.97 -14.10
CA PRO A 66 -15.71 -20.02 -14.25
C PRO A 66 -14.41 -19.53 -14.92
N ARG A 67 -14.33 -18.28 -15.37
CA ARG A 67 -13.15 -17.74 -16.05
C ARG A 67 -12.02 -17.47 -15.04
N PRO A 68 -10.75 -17.68 -15.43
CA PRO A 68 -9.61 -17.23 -14.62
C PRO A 68 -9.69 -15.72 -14.37
N PHE A 69 -9.31 -15.29 -13.17
CA PHE A 69 -9.31 -13.88 -12.80
C PHE A 69 -7.89 -13.32 -12.65
N MET A 70 -7.78 -12.00 -12.81
CA MET A 70 -6.67 -11.20 -12.31
C MET A 70 -7.26 -10.13 -11.42
N LEU A 71 -6.84 -10.09 -10.16
CA LEU A 71 -7.26 -9.09 -9.19
C LEU A 71 -6.09 -8.18 -8.83
N HIS A 72 -6.29 -6.87 -9.02
CA HIS A 72 -5.35 -5.85 -8.58
C HIS A 72 -6.00 -5.01 -7.48
N VAL A 73 -5.73 -5.38 -6.23
CA VAL A 73 -6.34 -4.76 -5.04
C VAL A 73 -5.43 -3.65 -4.53
N ASN A 74 -5.75 -2.41 -4.88
CA ASN A 74 -4.96 -1.23 -4.55
C ASN A 74 -5.39 -0.63 -3.21
N PHE A 75 -4.90 -1.18 -2.11
CA PHE A 75 -5.05 -0.54 -0.80
C PHE A 75 -4.37 0.82 -0.80
N THR A 76 -5.08 1.83 -0.29
CA THR A 76 -4.53 3.19 -0.13
C THR A 76 -3.86 3.36 1.23
N ALA A 77 -4.10 2.45 2.17
CA ALA A 77 -3.35 2.35 3.40
C ALA A 77 -1.88 2.00 3.09
N PRO A 78 -0.89 2.54 3.83
CA PRO A 78 -1.00 3.52 4.92
C PRO A 78 -0.75 4.97 4.47
N HIS A 79 -1.15 5.35 3.26
CA HIS A 79 -1.04 6.73 2.80
C HIS A 79 -1.92 7.66 3.65
N ASP A 80 -1.55 8.95 3.71
CA ASP A 80 -2.38 9.94 4.37
C ASP A 80 -3.69 10.24 3.59
N PRO A 81 -4.74 10.76 4.25
CA PRO A 81 -4.80 11.05 5.67
C PRO A 81 -4.81 9.78 6.52
N LEU A 82 -4.01 9.80 7.57
CA LEU A 82 -3.99 8.72 8.54
C LEU A 82 -5.18 8.92 9.46
N LEU A 83 -6.13 8.00 9.41
CA LEU A 83 -7.29 7.98 10.30
C LEU A 83 -7.20 6.70 11.10
N TRP A 84 -7.51 6.77 12.40
CA TRP A 84 -7.57 5.57 13.21
C TRP A 84 -8.66 4.64 12.69
N PRO A 85 -8.32 3.40 12.27
CA PRO A 85 -9.34 2.42 11.93
C PRO A 85 -10.22 2.14 13.15
N PRO A 86 -11.54 1.88 12.97
CA PRO A 86 -12.41 1.59 14.10
C PRO A 86 -11.92 0.39 14.90
N GLY A 87 -11.69 0.56 16.20
CA GLY A 87 -11.19 -0.49 17.09
C GLY A 87 -9.65 -0.56 17.20
N TYR A 88 -8.93 0.27 16.44
CA TYR A 88 -7.46 0.31 16.42
C TYR A 88 -6.87 1.51 17.19
N GLU A 89 -7.72 2.39 17.76
CA GLU A 89 -7.33 3.69 18.35
C GLU A 89 -6.33 3.57 19.51
N LYS A 90 -6.25 2.40 20.14
CA LYS A 90 -5.38 2.12 21.29
C LYS A 90 -4.51 0.88 21.11
N GLN A 91 -4.41 0.35 19.88
CA GLN A 91 -3.62 -0.84 19.63
C GLN A 91 -2.13 -0.60 19.85
N TYR A 92 -1.66 0.61 19.54
CA TYR A 92 -0.26 1.02 19.66
C TYR A 92 -0.13 2.18 20.64
N ASP A 93 0.69 1.99 21.68
CA ASP A 93 1.05 3.06 22.60
C ASP A 93 2.11 3.97 21.97
N ALA A 94 1.73 5.22 21.69
CA ALA A 94 2.61 6.22 21.12
C ALA A 94 3.84 6.54 21.98
N THR A 95 3.86 6.28 23.30
CA THR A 95 5.09 6.50 24.07
C THR A 95 6.14 5.43 23.77
N GLU A 96 5.69 4.22 23.45
CA GLU A 96 6.53 3.03 23.27
C GLU A 96 6.96 2.80 21.81
N MET A 97 6.37 3.50 20.85
CA MET A 97 6.70 3.31 19.43
C MET A 97 8.19 3.55 19.13
N PRO A 98 8.87 2.69 18.36
CA PRO A 98 10.26 2.91 18.02
C PRO A 98 10.43 4.15 17.12
N LEU A 99 11.54 4.85 17.29
CA LEU A 99 12.01 5.81 16.29
C LEU A 99 12.74 5.04 15.17
N PRO A 100 12.68 5.52 13.92
CA PRO A 100 13.53 4.99 12.86
C PRO A 100 15.01 5.01 13.27
N PRO A 101 15.83 3.99 12.93
CA PRO A 101 17.26 3.96 13.30
C PRO A 101 18.07 5.17 12.80
N ASN A 102 17.62 5.77 11.70
CA ASN A 102 18.17 6.95 11.05
C ASN A 102 17.33 8.22 11.33
N TYR A 103 16.58 8.25 12.43
CA TYR A 103 15.78 9.42 12.82
C TYR A 103 16.63 10.68 12.95
N MET A 104 16.10 11.79 12.44
CA MET A 104 16.62 13.13 12.68
C MET A 104 15.47 14.10 12.90
N ARG A 105 15.72 15.17 13.67
CA ARG A 105 14.71 16.23 13.87
C ARG A 105 14.46 17.04 12.61
N GLN A 106 15.48 17.16 11.77
CA GLN A 106 15.47 17.89 10.51
C GLN A 106 16.55 17.32 9.61
N HIS A 107 16.30 17.31 8.31
CA HIS A 107 17.29 16.93 7.33
C HIS A 107 18.46 17.95 7.30
N PRO A 108 19.73 17.51 7.23
CA PRO A 108 20.89 18.40 7.40
C PRO A 108 21.15 19.36 6.22
N PHE A 109 20.49 19.16 5.09
CA PHE A 109 20.59 20.00 3.90
C PHE A 109 19.26 20.00 3.13
N ASP A 110 19.10 20.95 2.20
CA ASP A 110 17.95 20.96 1.30
C ASP A 110 18.09 19.84 0.26
N TYR A 111 17.12 18.91 0.26
CA TYR A 111 17.05 17.78 -0.67
C TYR A 111 16.05 18.04 -1.82
N GLY A 112 15.62 19.29 -2.01
CA GLY A 112 14.79 19.73 -3.12
C GLY A 112 13.27 19.62 -2.91
N ASN A 113 12.83 19.15 -1.74
CA ASN A 113 11.40 19.00 -1.41
C ASN A 113 11.07 19.37 0.05
N ILE A 114 11.89 20.17 0.73
CA ILE A 114 11.65 20.54 2.14
C ILE A 114 10.28 21.23 2.34
N ASP A 115 9.82 21.99 1.34
CA ASP A 115 8.51 22.66 1.33
C ASP A 115 7.41 21.86 0.60
N GLY A 116 7.68 20.58 0.31
CA GLY A 116 6.76 19.67 -0.35
C GLY A 116 5.48 19.44 0.46
N ARG A 117 4.42 18.99 -0.22
CA ARG A 117 3.10 18.75 0.40
C ARG A 117 3.19 17.82 1.60
N ASP A 118 3.93 16.71 1.46
CA ASP A 118 4.06 15.69 2.49
C ASP A 118 4.78 16.21 3.74
N GLU A 119 5.75 17.11 3.54
CA GLU A 119 6.57 17.67 4.62
C GLU A 119 5.77 18.64 5.49
N LYS A 120 4.82 19.36 4.89
CA LYS A 120 3.92 20.31 5.58
C LYS A 120 2.90 19.65 6.49
N LEU A 121 2.71 18.33 6.38
CA LEU A 121 1.78 17.57 7.23
C LEU A 121 2.35 17.26 8.62
N LEU A 122 3.63 17.54 8.87
CA LEU A 122 4.22 17.45 10.20
C LEU A 122 5.29 18.53 10.38
N PRO A 123 5.15 19.42 11.38
CA PRO A 123 6.02 20.59 11.51
C PRO A 123 7.48 20.21 11.80
N HIS A 124 8.38 21.10 11.37
CA HIS A 124 9.78 21.07 11.77
C HIS A 124 10.00 21.97 13.02
N PRO A 125 10.96 21.63 13.90
CA PRO A 125 11.70 20.37 13.96
C PRO A 125 10.81 19.21 14.42
N ARG A 126 10.96 18.04 13.79
CA ARG A 126 10.20 16.84 14.10
C ARG A 126 10.68 16.28 15.43
N THR A 127 9.86 16.39 16.46
CA THR A 127 10.18 15.85 17.78
C THR A 127 10.00 14.35 17.82
N GLU A 128 10.63 13.68 18.80
CA GLU A 128 10.45 12.24 18.98
C GLU A 128 8.98 11.91 19.24
N THR A 129 8.31 12.67 20.10
CA THR A 129 6.88 12.53 20.37
C THR A 129 6.05 12.58 19.10
N MET A 130 6.30 13.56 18.22
CA MET A 130 5.60 13.68 16.94
C MET A 130 5.79 12.46 16.04
N ILE A 131 7.02 11.93 15.96
CA ILE A 131 7.30 10.74 15.16
C ILE A 131 6.66 9.50 15.77
N ARG A 132 6.73 9.32 17.08
CA ARG A 132 6.15 8.16 17.73
C ARG A 132 4.63 8.11 17.61
N GLU A 133 3.95 9.25 17.76
CA GLU A 133 2.51 9.34 17.52
C GLU A 133 2.15 9.06 16.06
N LEU A 134 2.93 9.59 15.11
CA LEU A 134 2.75 9.28 13.68
C LEU A 134 2.96 7.78 13.40
N THR A 135 3.98 7.16 13.98
CA THR A 135 4.25 5.73 13.82
C THR A 135 3.13 4.89 14.41
N ALA A 136 2.53 5.29 15.54
CA ALA A 136 1.42 4.56 16.17
C ALA A 136 0.20 4.47 15.23
N VAL A 137 -0.23 5.61 14.66
CA VAL A 137 -1.35 5.60 13.70
C VAL A 137 -0.97 4.93 12.38
N TYR A 138 0.27 5.10 11.91
CA TYR A 138 0.78 4.43 10.71
C TYR A 138 0.69 2.90 10.85
N TYR A 139 1.09 2.36 12.01
CA TYR A 139 1.04 0.92 12.29
C TYR A 139 -0.40 0.42 12.48
N ALA A 140 -1.26 1.19 13.15
CA ALA A 140 -2.69 0.86 13.25
C ALA A 140 -3.35 0.70 11.87
N VAL A 141 -3.08 1.63 10.96
CA VAL A 141 -3.61 1.57 9.58
C VAL A 141 -3.05 0.36 8.81
N ILE A 142 -1.77 0.04 8.98
CA ILE A 142 -1.16 -1.18 8.41
C ILE A 142 -1.84 -2.43 8.97
N SER A 143 -2.03 -2.55 10.28
CA SER A 143 -2.62 -3.74 10.89
C SER A 143 -4.10 -3.92 10.54
N HIS A 144 -4.84 -2.83 10.34
CA HIS A 144 -6.18 -2.93 9.79
C HIS A 144 -6.15 -3.41 8.34
N MET A 145 -5.24 -2.90 7.49
CA MET A 145 -5.05 -3.40 6.12
C MET A 145 -4.68 -4.89 6.11
N ASP A 146 -3.78 -5.33 6.99
CA ASP A 146 -3.37 -6.72 7.14
C ASP A 146 -4.55 -7.65 7.47
N GLU A 147 -5.44 -7.23 8.39
CA GLU A 147 -6.69 -7.96 8.65
C GLU A 147 -7.54 -8.11 7.38
N GLN A 148 -7.64 -7.03 6.57
CA GLN A 148 -8.42 -7.04 5.34
C GLN A 148 -7.78 -7.91 4.24
N ILE A 149 -6.45 -7.96 4.16
CA ILE A 149 -5.72 -8.91 3.30
C ILE A 149 -6.03 -10.34 3.75
N GLY A 150 -6.00 -10.62 5.06
CA GLY A 150 -6.36 -11.91 5.63
C GLY A 150 -7.75 -12.38 5.19
N ARG A 151 -8.75 -11.49 5.17
CA ARG A 151 -10.10 -11.81 4.68
C ARG A 151 -10.12 -12.22 3.21
N ILE A 152 -9.34 -11.56 2.35
CA ILE A 152 -9.21 -11.93 0.93
C ILE A 152 -8.58 -13.31 0.79
N LEU A 153 -7.52 -13.58 1.54
CA LEU A 153 -6.86 -14.89 1.54
C LEU A 153 -7.80 -16.01 2.00
N SER A 154 -8.57 -15.77 3.07
CA SER A 154 -9.60 -16.73 3.52
C SER A 154 -10.71 -16.95 2.48
N ALA A 155 -11.09 -15.94 1.70
CA ALA A 155 -12.04 -16.13 0.59
C ALA A 155 -11.46 -17.05 -0.50
N LEU A 156 -10.18 -16.88 -0.87
CA LEU A 156 -9.52 -17.80 -1.80
C LEU A 156 -9.48 -19.24 -1.28
N GLU A 157 -9.21 -19.44 0.01
CA GLU A 157 -9.24 -20.76 0.66
C GLU A 157 -10.65 -21.37 0.63
N ASN A 158 -11.67 -20.61 1.03
CA ASN A 158 -13.06 -21.07 1.07
C ASN A 158 -13.62 -21.39 -0.33
N ALA A 159 -13.19 -20.65 -1.35
CA ALA A 159 -13.53 -20.92 -2.75
C ALA A 159 -12.74 -22.09 -3.37
N GLY A 160 -11.79 -22.67 -2.63
CA GLY A 160 -10.90 -23.72 -3.15
C GLY A 160 -9.93 -23.25 -4.22
N GLN A 161 -9.68 -21.93 -4.32
CA GLN A 161 -8.83 -21.31 -5.33
C GLN A 161 -7.41 -21.02 -4.84
N ALA A 162 -7.14 -21.17 -3.53
CA ALA A 162 -5.85 -20.85 -2.92
C ALA A 162 -4.66 -21.56 -3.61
N ASP A 163 -4.77 -22.87 -3.84
CA ASP A 163 -3.68 -23.68 -4.44
C ASP A 163 -3.44 -23.40 -5.94
N ASN A 164 -4.36 -22.69 -6.60
CA ASN A 164 -4.28 -22.33 -8.02
C ASN A 164 -4.00 -20.83 -8.24
N THR A 165 -3.80 -20.05 -7.17
CA THR A 165 -3.67 -18.60 -7.25
C THR A 165 -2.25 -18.15 -6.88
N PHE A 166 -1.65 -17.31 -7.73
CA PHE A 166 -0.48 -16.54 -7.34
C PHE A 166 -0.93 -15.27 -6.60
N VAL A 167 -0.41 -15.08 -5.39
CA VAL A 167 -0.60 -13.86 -4.60
C VAL A 167 0.71 -13.10 -4.57
N MET A 168 0.68 -11.84 -4.99
CA MET A 168 1.83 -10.93 -4.93
C MET A 168 1.45 -9.72 -4.08
N PHE A 169 2.23 -9.46 -3.03
CA PHE A 169 2.07 -8.28 -2.18
C PHE A 169 3.26 -7.36 -2.35
N THR A 170 3.00 -6.08 -2.60
CA THR A 170 4.03 -5.05 -2.73
C THR A 170 3.47 -3.66 -2.41
N SER A 171 4.32 -2.63 -2.53
CA SER A 171 3.95 -1.23 -2.40
C SER A 171 4.55 -0.44 -3.57
N ASP A 172 3.93 0.67 -3.94
CA ASP A 172 4.41 1.58 -4.97
C ASP A 172 5.65 2.38 -4.52
N HIS A 173 5.72 2.71 -3.23
CA HIS A 173 6.88 3.34 -2.58
C HIS A 173 6.79 3.22 -1.05
N GLY A 174 7.92 3.41 -0.37
CA GLY A 174 7.97 3.61 1.08
C GLY A 174 7.59 5.02 1.54
N LEU A 175 7.87 5.34 2.81
CA LEU A 175 7.55 6.63 3.41
C LEU A 175 8.60 7.00 4.47
N GLY A 176 8.95 8.29 4.58
CA GLY A 176 10.00 8.76 5.47
C GLY A 176 9.73 8.53 6.97
N VAL A 177 8.54 8.90 7.45
CA VAL A 177 8.10 8.72 8.86
C VAL A 177 9.18 9.15 9.89
N GLY A 178 9.91 10.22 9.62
CA GLY A 178 10.98 10.76 10.48
C GLY A 178 12.40 10.27 10.18
N SER A 179 12.56 9.27 9.32
CA SER A 179 13.86 8.84 8.78
C SER A 179 14.56 10.00 8.08
N HIS A 180 15.83 10.26 8.43
CA HIS A 180 16.59 11.43 7.99
C HIS A 180 15.89 12.78 8.25
N GLY A 181 14.90 12.81 9.15
CA GLY A 181 14.08 13.98 9.39
C GLY A 181 13.20 14.35 8.20
N ILE A 182 12.84 13.37 7.36
CA ILE A 182 11.90 13.43 6.22
C ILE A 182 10.58 12.75 6.61
N ARG A 183 9.43 13.26 6.15
CA ARG A 183 8.13 12.62 6.36
C ARG A 183 7.67 11.90 5.10
N GLY A 184 7.78 12.56 3.96
CA GLY A 184 7.27 12.12 2.66
C GLY A 184 8.17 11.14 1.92
N LYS A 185 7.92 11.07 0.61
CA LYS A 185 8.45 10.06 -0.32
C LYS A 185 9.20 10.65 -1.53
N GLN A 186 9.36 11.96 -1.59
CA GLN A 186 10.07 12.65 -2.68
C GLN A 186 11.58 12.71 -2.35
N ASN A 187 12.19 11.54 -2.23
CA ASN A 187 13.61 11.34 -1.92
C ASN A 187 14.06 9.95 -2.42
N MET A 188 15.37 9.67 -2.38
CA MET A 188 15.97 8.44 -2.91
C MET A 188 16.55 7.52 -1.82
N TYR A 189 16.13 7.70 -0.57
CA TYR A 189 16.60 6.83 0.52
C TYR A 189 15.91 5.47 0.48
N GLU A 190 16.57 4.46 1.05
CA GLU A 190 16.10 3.07 1.06
C GLU A 190 14.69 2.93 1.66
N HIS A 191 14.37 3.66 2.73
CA HIS A 191 13.04 3.65 3.34
C HIS A 191 11.92 4.21 2.44
N THR A 192 12.27 4.77 1.29
CA THR A 192 11.34 5.33 0.30
C THR A 192 11.31 4.49 -0.98
N ILE A 193 12.45 4.01 -1.45
CA ILE A 193 12.53 3.26 -2.72
C ILE A 193 12.52 1.74 -2.52
N GLY A 194 12.93 1.26 -1.34
CA GLY A 194 12.90 -0.14 -0.95
C GLY A 194 11.52 -0.50 -0.41
N VAL A 195 10.77 -1.28 -1.20
CA VAL A 195 9.40 -1.70 -0.90
C VAL A 195 9.34 -3.20 -0.61
N PRO A 196 8.35 -3.67 0.18
CA PRO A 196 8.13 -5.10 0.34
C PRO A 196 7.79 -5.76 -1.00
N LEU A 197 8.25 -6.99 -1.19
CA LEU A 197 7.78 -7.87 -2.26
C LEU A 197 7.67 -9.29 -1.70
N ILE A 198 6.44 -9.79 -1.60
CA ILE A 198 6.14 -11.16 -1.15
C ILE A 198 5.34 -11.84 -2.25
N ILE A 199 5.72 -13.08 -2.57
CA ILE A 199 5.04 -13.89 -3.58
C ILE A 199 4.70 -15.24 -2.95
N ALA A 200 3.47 -15.70 -3.15
CA ALA A 200 2.99 -17.02 -2.78
C ALA A 200 2.21 -17.63 -3.95
N GLY A 201 2.15 -18.96 -4.03
CA GLY A 201 1.36 -19.67 -5.05
C GLY A 201 2.10 -20.88 -5.65
N PRO A 202 1.57 -21.43 -6.75
CA PRO A 202 2.06 -22.67 -7.36
C PRO A 202 3.58 -22.69 -7.67
N GLY A 203 4.30 -23.56 -6.97
CA GLY A 203 5.74 -23.76 -7.18
C GLY A 203 6.61 -22.61 -6.66
N ILE A 204 6.07 -21.74 -5.79
CA ILE A 204 6.85 -20.74 -5.04
C ILE A 204 7.25 -21.36 -3.70
N PRO A 205 8.55 -21.38 -3.34
CA PRO A 205 8.98 -21.95 -2.06
C PRO A 205 8.45 -21.18 -0.84
N HIS A 206 7.92 -21.91 0.14
CA HIS A 206 7.44 -21.31 1.39
C HIS A 206 8.60 -20.91 2.33
N GLY A 207 8.47 -19.75 2.98
CA GLY A 207 9.37 -19.32 4.04
C GLY A 207 10.81 -19.01 3.59
N GLN A 208 11.01 -18.74 2.30
CA GLN A 208 12.33 -18.40 1.75
C GLN A 208 12.43 -16.91 1.42
N SER A 209 13.61 -16.34 1.68
CA SER A 209 13.99 -15.01 1.22
C SER A 209 15.02 -15.12 0.09
N ASN A 210 14.90 -14.27 -0.92
CA ASN A 210 15.86 -14.18 -2.02
C ASN A 210 16.45 -12.76 -2.06
N PRO A 211 17.79 -12.60 -2.03
CA PRO A 211 18.42 -11.27 -2.06
C PRO A 211 18.43 -10.63 -3.46
N ALA A 212 17.74 -11.22 -4.44
CA ALA A 212 17.75 -10.73 -5.80
C ALA A 212 17.27 -9.28 -5.91
N GLN A 213 18.01 -8.46 -6.66
CA GLN A 213 17.65 -7.08 -6.92
C GLN A 213 16.63 -7.02 -8.05
N VAL A 214 15.42 -6.59 -7.73
CA VAL A 214 14.30 -6.52 -8.67
C VAL A 214 13.69 -5.13 -8.68
N TYR A 215 13.13 -4.75 -9.82
CA TYR A 215 12.34 -3.52 -9.95
C TYR A 215 10.85 -3.86 -10.04
N LEU A 216 9.98 -2.99 -9.50
CA LEU A 216 8.53 -3.18 -9.58
C LEU A 216 8.00 -3.36 -11.01
N ARG A 217 8.65 -2.72 -12.01
CA ARG A 217 8.31 -2.88 -13.44
C ARG A 217 8.47 -4.30 -13.96
N GLU A 218 9.24 -5.14 -13.27
CA GLU A 218 9.46 -6.55 -13.60
C GLU A 218 8.33 -7.46 -13.12
N LEU A 219 7.38 -6.96 -12.31
CA LEU A 219 6.18 -7.71 -11.92
C LEU A 219 5.31 -8.09 -13.11
N TYR A 220 5.22 -7.22 -14.12
CA TYR A 220 4.43 -7.49 -15.32
C TYR A 220 4.94 -8.72 -16.11
N PRO A 221 6.20 -8.76 -16.62
CA PRO A 221 6.71 -9.94 -17.30
C PRO A 221 6.78 -11.17 -16.40
N THR A 222 7.00 -11.01 -15.09
CA THR A 222 6.99 -12.12 -14.13
C THR A 222 5.60 -12.74 -14.00
N THR A 223 4.55 -11.92 -13.93
CA THR A 223 3.16 -12.39 -13.91
C THR A 223 2.82 -13.15 -15.18
N CYS A 224 3.21 -12.61 -16.34
CA CYS A 224 3.05 -13.30 -17.63
C CYS A 224 3.71 -14.69 -17.63
N GLU A 225 4.98 -14.78 -17.23
CA GLU A 225 5.70 -16.05 -17.19
C GLU A 225 5.09 -17.05 -16.20
N LEU A 226 4.73 -16.60 -14.99
CA LEU A 226 4.13 -17.48 -13.97
C LEU A 226 2.76 -18.03 -14.39
N THR A 227 2.03 -17.29 -15.23
CA THR A 227 0.69 -17.67 -15.73
C THR A 227 0.70 -18.28 -17.12
N GLY A 228 1.88 -18.44 -17.75
CA GLY A 228 2.00 -18.99 -19.11
C GLY A 228 1.51 -18.06 -20.22
N ILE A 229 1.34 -16.76 -19.94
CA ILE A 229 0.97 -15.75 -20.91
C ILE A 229 2.24 -15.27 -21.64
N PRO A 230 2.24 -15.18 -22.99
CA PRO A 230 3.37 -14.61 -23.71
C PRO A 230 3.67 -13.17 -23.29
N ILE A 231 4.94 -12.87 -23.00
CA ILE A 231 5.39 -11.52 -22.70
C ILE A 231 5.38 -10.70 -24.01
N PRO A 232 4.70 -9.54 -24.08
CA PRO A 232 4.72 -8.69 -25.28
C PRO A 232 6.12 -8.20 -25.63
N GLU A 233 6.44 -8.10 -26.93
CA GLU A 233 7.75 -7.64 -27.42
C GLU A 233 8.09 -6.20 -26.98
N SER A 234 7.10 -5.39 -26.63
CA SER A 234 7.28 -4.03 -26.11
C SER A 234 7.80 -3.97 -24.67
N VAL A 235 7.84 -5.10 -23.95
CA VAL A 235 8.32 -5.17 -22.57
C VAL A 235 9.83 -5.31 -22.55
N GLU A 236 10.53 -4.26 -22.12
CA GLU A 236 11.99 -4.26 -21.98
C GLU A 236 12.49 -4.90 -20.67
N CYS A 237 11.60 -5.05 -19.69
CA CYS A 237 11.90 -5.62 -18.38
C CYS A 237 12.07 -7.13 -18.46
N ARG A 238 12.89 -7.71 -17.59
CA ARG A 238 13.05 -9.16 -17.52
C ARG A 238 12.17 -9.71 -16.41
N SER A 239 11.59 -10.87 -16.66
CA SER A 239 10.93 -11.64 -15.60
C SER A 239 11.97 -12.12 -14.59
N PHE A 240 11.60 -12.10 -13.31
CA PHE A 240 12.36 -12.69 -12.22
C PHE A 240 11.70 -13.98 -11.69
N ALA A 241 10.82 -14.62 -12.45
CA ALA A 241 10.09 -15.82 -12.03
C ALA A 241 11.02 -16.94 -11.50
N ARG A 242 12.20 -17.11 -12.09
CA ARG A 242 13.22 -18.06 -11.60
C ARG A 242 13.72 -17.72 -10.19
N ALA A 243 13.93 -16.44 -9.89
CA ALA A 243 14.28 -15.98 -8.55
C ALA A 243 13.10 -16.18 -7.59
N ALA A 244 11.88 -15.89 -8.02
CA ALA A 244 10.66 -16.14 -7.23
C ALA A 244 10.47 -17.65 -6.91
N ARG A 245 10.85 -18.54 -7.83
CA ARG A 245 10.85 -20.01 -7.63
C ARG A 245 12.06 -20.54 -6.85
N GLY A 246 12.98 -19.66 -6.44
CA GLY A 246 14.19 -20.05 -5.70
C GLY A 246 15.28 -20.73 -6.54
N GLU A 247 15.17 -20.67 -7.88
CA GLU A 247 16.11 -21.31 -8.81
C GLU A 247 17.40 -20.51 -9.01
N THR A 248 17.38 -19.22 -8.68
CA THR A 248 18.52 -18.30 -8.81
C THR A 248 18.63 -17.36 -7.62
N ARG A 249 19.86 -17.09 -7.17
CA ARG A 249 20.20 -16.09 -6.14
C ARG A 249 21.18 -15.11 -6.76
N THR A 250 20.69 -14.04 -7.38
CA THR A 250 21.52 -13.03 -8.07
C THR A 250 21.08 -11.65 -7.68
#